data_AF-A0A1Q9LPT4-F1
#
_entry.id   AF-A0A1Q9LPT4-F1
#
_cell.length_a   1.000
_cell.length_b   1.000
_cell.length_c   1.000
_cell.angle_alpha   90.00
_cell.angle_beta   90.00
_cell.angle_gamma   90.00
#
_symmetry.space_group_name_H-M   'P 1'
#
loop_
_entity.id
_entity.type
_entity.pdbx_description
1 polymer ?
#
loop_
_entity_poly.entity_id
_entity_poly.type
_entity_poly.pdbx_seq_one_letter_code
_entity_poly.pdbx_strand_id
1 'polypeptide(L)'
;MAAISGGAVQDDPTGGLPGIDPQRLAACLAVLAEVDGLPTEHPDAVAVRRATAGIYKSVRKRRKAAKRAAVTEADRQVTEATATGSPQRIDDETQGIPLVSSVPGATAGTLLRARSCYTCKRRFHVVDAFYHQLCPECAELNRSRRDASTDLTGRRALLTGGRAKIGMYIALRLLRDGAHTTITTRFPNDAVRRFAGMPDAHEWLHRLRVVGVDLRDPAQVVDLADAVAAAGPLDILVNNAAQTVRRSPGAYALLAEAESAPLPAGPRPEVTSLGRTSDAHPKALAGAFHLDADAATALALTAGSASPERVAAGTAIDAGGLVPDLHDSNSWVQRVHEVDPVELLEVQLCNQTAPFILISRLRRSMASAAARRKYVVNVSAMEGQFSRAYKGPGHPHTNMAKAALNMLTRTSAAEMLSDGILMTAVDTGWITDERPHPTKVRLAAEGFHAPLDLVDGAARVYDPIVRGEAGEDLHGVFLKDYAPSPW
;
A
#
# COMPACT_ATOMS: atom_id res chain seq x y z
N MET A 1 13.28 53.34 -0.52
CA MET A 1 14.40 53.02 -1.43
C MET A 1 15.38 52.12 -0.70
N ALA A 2 15.29 50.81 -0.90
CA ALA A 2 16.35 49.86 -0.57
C ALA A 2 16.25 48.74 -1.60
N ALA A 3 17.13 48.78 -2.60
CA ALA A 3 17.20 47.81 -3.68
C ALA A 3 18.04 46.61 -3.22
N ILE A 4 17.46 45.43 -3.25
CA ILE A 4 18.16 44.15 -3.06
C ILE A 4 18.57 43.69 -4.46
N SER A 5 19.85 43.88 -4.80
CA SER A 5 20.44 43.41 -6.05
C SER A 5 20.71 41.91 -5.97
N GLY A 6 19.93 41.12 -6.70
CA GLY A 6 20.17 39.70 -6.93
C GLY A 6 21.43 39.48 -7.76
N GLY A 7 22.42 38.81 -7.19
CA GLY A 7 23.60 38.33 -7.92
C GLY A 7 23.22 37.17 -8.83
N ALA A 8 23.38 37.35 -10.14
CA ALA A 8 23.31 36.27 -11.11
C ALA A 8 24.52 35.35 -10.91
N VAL A 9 24.26 34.07 -10.63
CA VAL A 9 25.28 33.02 -10.68
C VAL A 9 25.73 32.90 -12.13
N GLN A 10 26.94 33.35 -12.44
CA GLN A 10 27.59 33.10 -13.72
C GLN A 10 28.06 31.65 -13.74
N ASP A 11 27.46 30.82 -14.59
CA ASP A 11 27.97 29.49 -14.90
C ASP A 11 29.37 29.64 -15.53
N ASP A 12 30.43 29.19 -14.84
CA ASP A 12 31.77 29.09 -15.40
C ASP A 12 31.77 28.01 -16.50
N PRO A 13 31.94 28.37 -17.79
CA PRO A 13 31.90 27.41 -18.89
C PRO A 13 33.10 26.45 -18.90
N THR A 14 34.13 26.71 -18.08
CA THR A 14 35.36 25.92 -18.04
C THR A 14 35.31 24.78 -17.02
N GLY A 15 34.35 24.80 -16.10
CA GLY A 15 34.20 23.78 -15.05
C GLY A 15 35.45 23.61 -14.18
N GLY A 16 36.27 24.66 -14.04
CA GLY A 16 37.51 24.63 -13.25
C GLY A 16 38.67 23.82 -13.84
N LEU A 17 38.58 23.33 -15.08
CA LEU A 17 39.67 22.59 -15.72
C LEU A 17 40.51 23.53 -16.61
N PRO A 18 41.85 23.41 -16.59
CA PRO A 18 42.70 24.18 -17.50
C PRO A 18 42.37 23.80 -18.96
N GLY A 19 42.22 24.81 -19.81
CA GLY A 19 42.01 24.63 -21.24
C GLY A 19 43.19 23.95 -21.94
N ILE A 20 43.01 23.61 -23.22
CA ILE A 20 44.10 23.11 -24.05
C ILE A 20 45.12 24.25 -24.26
N ASP A 21 46.42 23.94 -24.14
CA ASP A 21 47.50 24.87 -24.44
C ASP A 21 47.27 25.59 -25.79
N PRO A 22 47.37 26.93 -25.87
CA PRO A 22 47.01 27.69 -27.07
C PRO A 22 47.81 27.31 -28.33
N GLN A 23 49.10 26.98 -28.19
CA GLN A 23 49.93 26.59 -29.32
C GLN A 23 49.51 25.22 -29.86
N ARG A 24 49.20 24.27 -28.95
CA ARG A 24 48.67 22.95 -29.33
C ARG A 24 47.30 23.04 -29.97
N LEU A 25 46.43 23.93 -29.50
CA LEU A 25 45.12 24.16 -30.11
C LEU A 25 45.26 24.74 -31.51
N ALA A 26 46.13 25.74 -31.71
CA ALA A 26 46.41 26.32 -33.02
C ALA A 26 46.94 25.27 -34.01
N ALA A 27 47.89 24.43 -33.58
CA ALA A 27 48.40 23.32 -34.39
C ALA A 27 47.30 22.32 -34.76
N CYS A 28 46.43 21.94 -33.81
CA CYS A 28 45.31 21.05 -34.08
C CYS A 28 44.34 21.63 -35.13
N LEU A 29 43.98 22.92 -35.01
CA LEU A 29 43.09 23.59 -35.95
C LEU A 29 43.72 23.70 -37.36
N ALA A 30 45.04 23.93 -37.45
CA ALA A 30 45.76 23.93 -38.72
C ALA A 30 45.70 22.56 -39.41
N VAL A 31 45.94 21.47 -38.67
CA VAL A 31 45.81 20.09 -39.18
C VAL A 31 44.37 19.81 -39.67
N LEU A 32 43.34 20.28 -38.95
CA LEU A 32 41.95 20.12 -39.40
C LEU A 32 41.67 20.86 -40.72
N ALA A 33 42.30 22.01 -40.95
CA ALA A 33 42.17 22.77 -42.20
C ALA A 33 42.90 22.09 -43.37
N GLU A 34 44.08 21.51 -43.13
CA GLU A 34 44.82 20.74 -44.15
C GLU A 34 44.05 19.49 -44.62
N VAL A 35 43.34 18.83 -43.70
CA VAL A 35 42.54 17.64 -44.00
C VAL A 35 41.39 17.93 -44.99
N ASP A 36 40.88 19.16 -45.03
CA ASP A 36 39.81 19.57 -45.97
C ASP A 36 40.26 19.51 -47.44
N GLY A 37 41.57 19.63 -47.69
CA GLY A 37 42.18 19.52 -49.02
C GLY A 37 42.54 18.09 -49.46
N LEU A 38 42.42 17.10 -48.57
CA LEU A 38 42.80 15.71 -48.87
C LEU A 38 41.64 14.92 -49.54
N PRO A 39 41.94 13.93 -50.40
CA PRO A 39 40.94 12.99 -50.88
C PRO A 39 40.21 12.28 -49.74
N THR A 40 38.91 12.00 -49.90
CA THR A 40 38.03 11.46 -48.84
C THR A 40 38.51 10.14 -48.22
N GLU A 41 39.22 9.31 -48.99
CA GLU A 41 39.75 8.01 -48.57
C GLU A 41 41.24 8.06 -48.19
N HIS A 42 41.85 9.24 -48.11
CA HIS A 42 43.22 9.38 -47.62
C HIS A 42 43.32 8.91 -46.16
N PRO A 43 44.33 8.10 -45.77
CA PRO A 43 44.45 7.55 -44.42
C PRO A 43 44.33 8.60 -43.30
N ASP A 44 44.97 9.76 -43.48
CA ASP A 44 44.94 10.85 -42.49
C ASP A 44 43.55 11.53 -42.41
N ALA A 45 42.88 11.72 -43.54
CA ALA A 45 41.51 12.24 -43.57
C ALA A 45 40.51 11.27 -42.90
N VAL A 46 40.69 9.96 -43.09
CA VAL A 46 39.90 8.92 -42.40
C VAL A 46 40.18 8.92 -40.90
N ALA A 47 41.45 9.02 -40.47
CA ALA A 47 41.84 9.04 -39.07
C ALA A 47 41.24 10.24 -38.31
N VAL A 48 41.37 11.44 -38.88
CA VAL A 48 40.82 12.68 -38.32
C VAL A 48 39.29 12.65 -38.32
N ARG A 49 38.64 12.17 -39.39
CA ARG A 49 37.18 12.00 -39.44
C ARG A 49 36.66 11.06 -38.35
N ARG A 50 37.34 9.94 -38.08
CA ARG A 50 36.96 9.02 -37.00
C ARG A 50 37.13 9.66 -35.62
N ALA A 51 38.24 10.35 -35.39
CA ALA A 51 38.50 11.03 -34.11
C ALA A 51 37.46 12.15 -33.82
N THR A 52 37.21 13.02 -34.79
CA THR A 52 36.23 14.12 -34.69
C THR A 52 34.79 13.60 -34.57
N ALA A 53 34.43 12.53 -35.29
CA ALA A 53 33.13 11.87 -35.14
C ALA A 53 32.93 11.30 -33.73
N GLY A 54 33.99 10.75 -33.11
CA GLY A 54 33.99 10.29 -31.72
C GLY A 54 33.70 11.42 -30.73
N ILE A 55 34.38 12.56 -30.90
CA ILE A 55 34.18 13.77 -30.09
C ILE A 55 32.75 14.29 -30.25
N TYR A 56 32.27 14.45 -31.48
CA TYR A 56 30.91 14.91 -31.77
C TYR A 56 29.84 14.00 -31.15
N LYS A 57 29.97 12.68 -31.31
CA LYS A 57 29.05 11.69 -30.71
C LYS A 57 29.07 11.77 -29.17
N SER A 58 30.25 11.95 -28.57
CA SER A 58 30.41 12.12 -27.13
C SER A 58 29.71 13.38 -26.62
N VAL A 59 29.92 14.53 -27.25
CA VAL A 59 29.25 15.80 -26.90
C VAL A 59 27.73 15.67 -27.06
N ARG A 60 27.25 15.10 -28.16
CA ARG A 60 25.81 14.85 -28.37
C ARG A 60 25.23 13.93 -27.30
N LYS A 61 25.94 12.88 -26.89
CA LYS A 61 25.53 11.96 -25.81
C LYS A 61 25.47 12.70 -24.46
N ARG A 62 26.50 13.49 -24.12
CA ARG A 62 26.55 14.30 -22.89
C ARG A 62 25.42 15.33 -22.84
N ARG A 63 25.21 16.10 -23.91
CA ARG A 63 24.09 17.07 -24.02
C ARG A 63 22.73 16.40 -23.86
N LYS A 64 22.53 15.24 -24.50
CA LYS A 64 21.28 14.47 -24.36
C LYS A 64 21.09 13.93 -22.94
N ALA A 65 22.17 13.50 -22.28
CA ALA A 65 22.13 13.04 -20.90
C ALA A 65 21.82 14.20 -19.93
N ALA A 66 22.50 15.35 -20.08
CA ALA A 66 22.26 16.54 -19.27
C ALA A 66 20.80 17.05 -19.40
N LYS A 67 20.28 17.13 -20.63
CA LYS A 67 18.87 17.50 -20.86
C LYS A 67 17.89 16.50 -20.20
N ARG A 68 18.19 15.20 -20.25
CA ARG A 68 17.37 14.17 -19.59
C ARG A 68 17.44 14.27 -18.07
N ALA A 69 18.62 14.54 -17.51
CA ALA A 69 18.81 14.73 -16.08
C ALA A 69 18.04 15.96 -15.58
N ALA A 70 18.14 17.10 -16.28
CA ALA A 70 17.37 18.30 -15.94
C ALA A 70 15.85 18.07 -15.96
N VAL A 71 15.33 17.34 -16.96
CA VAL A 71 13.91 16.96 -17.00
C VAL A 71 13.52 16.06 -15.84
N THR A 72 14.35 15.07 -15.54
CA THR A 72 14.09 14.10 -14.45
C THR A 72 14.09 14.80 -13.09
N GLU A 73 15.04 15.72 -12.89
CA GLU A 73 15.16 16.49 -11.66
C GLU A 73 13.98 17.45 -11.46
N ALA A 74 13.55 18.18 -12.49
CA ALA A 74 12.37 19.03 -12.40
C ALA A 74 11.08 18.23 -12.10
N ASP A 75 10.90 17.09 -12.77
CA ASP A 75 9.74 16.20 -12.54
C ASP A 75 9.78 15.55 -11.13
N ARG A 76 10.98 15.28 -10.61
CA ARG A 76 11.22 14.77 -9.25
C ARG A 76 10.79 15.82 -8.22
N GLN A 77 11.23 17.07 -8.36
CA GLN A 77 10.85 18.16 -7.45
C GLN A 77 9.32 18.34 -7.36
N VAL A 78 8.61 18.27 -8.49
CA VAL A 78 7.14 18.31 -8.49
C VAL A 78 6.51 17.11 -7.77
N THR A 79 7.11 15.91 -7.93
CA THR A 79 6.63 14.69 -7.27
C THR A 79 6.82 14.76 -5.75
N GLU A 80 8.01 15.17 -5.31
CA GLU A 80 8.40 15.29 -3.90
C GLU A 80 7.65 16.39 -3.16
N ALA A 81 7.13 17.39 -3.89
CA ALA A 81 6.29 18.43 -3.32
C ALA A 81 4.89 17.92 -2.91
N THR A 82 4.43 16.79 -3.46
CA THR A 82 3.11 16.23 -3.14
C THR A 82 3.10 15.50 -1.79
N ALA A 83 1.93 15.35 -1.18
CA ALA A 83 1.79 14.56 0.05
C ALA A 83 2.22 13.08 -0.12
N THR A 84 1.73 12.44 -1.18
CA THR A 84 1.97 11.00 -1.42
C THR A 84 3.31 10.68 -2.08
N GLY A 85 3.97 11.66 -2.69
CA GLY A 85 5.29 11.51 -3.32
C GLY A 85 6.44 12.10 -2.49
N SER A 86 6.15 12.59 -1.29
CA SER A 86 7.14 13.16 -0.36
C SER A 86 8.20 12.10 0.01
N PRO A 87 9.50 12.44 -0.01
CA PRO A 87 10.58 11.55 0.44
C PRO A 87 10.48 11.17 1.92
N GLN A 88 9.76 11.96 2.71
CA GLN A 88 9.53 11.71 4.14
C GLN A 88 8.39 10.72 4.37
N ARG A 89 7.64 10.36 3.31
CA ARG A 89 6.59 9.35 3.39
C ARG A 89 7.20 7.97 3.48
N ILE A 90 6.73 7.21 4.46
CA ILE A 90 6.94 5.77 4.54
C ILE A 90 5.60 5.10 4.25
N ASP A 91 5.63 4.16 3.30
CA ASP A 91 4.43 3.39 2.94
C ASP A 91 3.97 2.53 4.13
N ASP A 92 2.67 2.29 4.24
CA ASP A 92 2.00 1.48 5.27
C ASP A 92 1.87 2.05 6.70
N GLU A 93 2.27 3.28 7.01
CA GLU A 93 2.20 3.81 8.39
C GLU A 93 0.79 4.17 8.90
N THR A 94 0.56 3.98 10.21
CA THR A 94 -0.78 4.16 10.84
C THR A 94 -0.99 5.50 11.58
N GLN A 95 0.00 6.03 12.29
CA GLN A 95 -0.05 7.37 12.90
C GLN A 95 1.17 8.19 12.46
N GLY A 96 1.56 7.99 11.19
CA GLY A 96 2.74 8.59 10.56
C GLY A 96 2.73 10.13 10.54
N ILE A 97 3.74 10.73 9.92
CA ILE A 97 3.73 12.16 9.60
C ILE A 97 2.45 12.47 8.82
N PRO A 98 1.61 13.45 9.24
CA PRO A 98 0.43 13.81 8.48
C PRO A 98 0.78 14.00 7.01
N LEU A 99 0.16 13.22 6.13
CA LEU A 99 0.37 13.32 4.69
C LEU A 99 -0.20 14.65 4.22
N VAL A 100 0.64 15.68 4.20
CA VAL A 100 0.31 17.04 3.77
C VAL A 100 1.21 17.44 2.63
N SER A 101 0.64 18.17 1.68
CA SER A 101 1.40 18.83 0.62
C SER A 101 2.34 19.86 1.23
N SER A 102 3.58 19.96 0.72
CA SER A 102 4.49 21.04 1.09
C SER A 102 4.19 22.36 0.35
N VAL A 103 3.32 22.32 -0.65
CA VAL A 103 2.88 23.50 -1.39
C VAL A 103 1.46 23.92 -1.05
N PRO A 104 1.16 25.24 -1.04
CA PRO A 104 -0.19 25.75 -0.93
C PRO A 104 -0.94 25.61 -2.26
N GLY A 105 -2.25 25.33 -2.19
CA GLY A 105 -3.13 25.24 -3.37
C GLY A 105 -3.43 23.80 -3.81
N ALA A 106 -4.10 23.68 -4.97
CA ALA A 106 -4.62 22.41 -5.46
C ALA A 106 -3.59 21.55 -6.24
N THR A 107 -2.48 22.15 -6.70
CA THR A 107 -1.52 21.49 -7.59
C THR A 107 -0.09 21.64 -7.07
N ALA A 108 0.70 20.56 -7.15
CA ALA A 108 2.12 20.54 -6.81
C ALA A 108 3.02 21.17 -7.90
N GLY A 109 2.55 21.18 -9.15
CA GLY A 109 3.29 21.73 -10.28
C GLY A 109 2.95 21.06 -11.59
N THR A 110 3.76 21.31 -12.61
CA THR A 110 3.59 20.74 -13.96
C THR A 110 4.84 19.96 -14.36
N LEU A 111 4.67 18.68 -14.69
CA LEU A 111 5.74 17.82 -15.20
C LEU A 111 6.15 18.27 -16.61
N LEU A 112 7.44 18.27 -16.88
CA LEU A 112 8.02 18.43 -18.21
C LEU A 112 7.77 17.19 -19.08
N ARG A 113 7.70 15.99 -18.48
CA ARG A 113 7.24 14.77 -19.16
C ARG A 113 5.89 14.34 -18.61
N ALA A 114 4.92 14.16 -19.50
CA ALA A 114 3.64 13.57 -19.10
C ALA A 114 3.85 12.25 -18.34
N ARG A 115 2.99 12.00 -17.35
CA ARG A 115 2.89 10.72 -16.62
C ARG A 115 1.54 10.08 -16.91
N SER A 116 1.44 8.76 -16.79
CA SER A 116 0.15 8.07 -16.91
C SER A 116 -0.52 8.02 -15.54
N CYS A 117 -1.80 8.40 -15.45
CA CYS A 117 -2.58 8.33 -14.21
C CYS A 117 -2.67 6.88 -13.72
N TYR A 118 -2.50 6.66 -12.42
CA TYR A 118 -2.61 5.34 -11.80
C TYR A 118 -4.01 4.74 -11.97
N THR A 119 -5.08 5.53 -11.88
CA THR A 119 -6.47 5.07 -12.04
C THR A 119 -6.86 4.97 -13.51
N CYS A 120 -7.04 6.10 -14.21
CA CYS A 120 -7.63 6.13 -15.56
C CYS A 120 -6.64 5.88 -16.71
N LYS A 121 -5.34 5.75 -16.40
CA LYS A 121 -4.24 5.54 -17.38
C LYS A 121 -4.01 6.67 -18.40
N ARG A 122 -4.83 7.74 -18.41
CA ARG A 122 -4.62 8.92 -19.26
C ARG A 122 -3.32 9.64 -18.92
N ARG A 123 -2.72 10.26 -19.93
CA ARG A 123 -1.48 11.03 -19.81
C ARG A 123 -1.80 12.42 -19.27
N PHE A 124 -1.03 12.90 -18.28
CA PHE A 124 -1.23 14.20 -17.65
C PHE A 124 0.10 14.87 -17.30
N HIS A 125 0.10 16.20 -17.19
CA HIS A 125 1.26 17.01 -16.81
C HIS A 125 1.04 17.73 -15.47
N VAL A 126 -0.15 18.25 -15.21
CA VAL A 126 -0.49 18.96 -13.97
C VAL A 126 -0.67 17.97 -12.83
N VAL A 127 0.16 18.07 -11.80
CA VAL A 127 0.18 17.16 -10.65
C VAL A 127 -0.63 17.76 -9.51
N ASP A 128 -1.49 16.94 -8.92
CA ASP A 128 -2.27 17.28 -7.74
C ASP A 128 -1.38 17.51 -6.51
N ALA A 129 -1.77 18.39 -5.59
CA ALA A 129 -0.99 18.68 -4.38
C ALA A 129 -0.90 17.47 -3.43
N PHE A 130 -1.91 16.61 -3.39
CA PHE A 130 -1.90 15.42 -2.54
C PHE A 130 -1.36 14.19 -3.29
N TYR A 131 -1.85 13.92 -4.50
CA TYR A 131 -1.56 12.69 -5.24
C TYR A 131 -0.51 12.86 -6.35
N HIS A 132 0.67 12.25 -6.20
CA HIS A 132 1.74 12.29 -7.22
C HIS A 132 1.46 11.47 -8.50
N GLN A 133 0.56 10.47 -8.43
CA GLN A 133 0.28 9.56 -9.55
C GLN A 133 -1.14 9.61 -10.08
N LEU A 134 -1.97 10.56 -9.63
CA LEU A 134 -3.33 10.75 -10.14
C LEU A 134 -3.41 12.04 -10.97
N CYS A 135 -4.11 11.97 -12.11
CA CYS A 135 -4.51 13.19 -12.81
C CYS A 135 -5.54 13.97 -11.96
N PRO A 136 -5.73 15.28 -12.19
CA PRO A 136 -6.59 16.13 -11.35
C PRO A 136 -8.00 15.57 -11.10
N GLU A 137 -8.69 15.08 -12.14
CA GLU A 137 -10.04 14.50 -12.02
C GLU A 137 -10.07 13.25 -11.11
N CYS A 138 -9.09 12.35 -11.26
CA CYS A 138 -9.01 11.15 -10.42
C CYS A 138 -8.62 11.52 -8.98
N ALA A 139 -7.76 12.52 -8.79
CA ALA A 139 -7.38 12.99 -7.47
C ALA A 139 -8.58 13.60 -6.72
N GLU A 140 -9.41 14.37 -7.42
CA GLU A 140 -10.66 14.92 -6.88
C GLU A 140 -11.64 13.82 -6.46
N LEU A 141 -11.89 12.83 -7.33
CA LEU A 141 -12.72 11.68 -6.99
C LEU A 141 -12.19 10.92 -5.77
N ASN A 142 -10.87 10.70 -5.70
CA ASN A 142 -10.27 10.00 -4.57
C ASN A 142 -10.46 10.78 -3.27
N ARG A 143 -10.21 12.09 -3.26
CA ARG A 143 -10.49 12.94 -2.09
C ARG A 143 -11.95 12.89 -1.66
N SER A 144 -12.88 13.00 -2.61
CA SER A 144 -14.32 13.01 -2.28
C SER A 144 -14.77 11.69 -1.65
N ARG A 145 -14.10 10.59 -1.97
CA ARG A 145 -14.36 9.26 -1.39
C ARG A 145 -13.53 8.99 -0.13
N ARG A 146 -12.36 9.62 0.00
CA ARG A 146 -11.41 9.41 1.10
C ARG A 146 -12.07 9.64 2.44
N ASP A 147 -12.85 10.70 2.60
CA ASP A 147 -13.48 11.05 3.89
C ASP A 147 -14.99 10.80 3.91
N ALA A 148 -15.51 10.04 2.95
CA ALA A 148 -16.93 9.69 2.90
C ALA A 148 -17.33 8.81 4.10
N SER A 149 -18.49 9.13 4.67
CA SER A 149 -19.09 8.47 5.84
C SER A 149 -20.59 8.22 5.62
N THR A 150 -21.19 7.41 6.50
CA THR A 150 -22.63 7.17 6.54
C THR A 150 -23.08 6.89 7.97
N ASP A 151 -24.35 7.09 8.32
CA ASP A 151 -24.84 6.68 9.65
C ASP A 151 -25.04 5.16 9.69
N LEU A 152 -24.33 4.51 10.60
CA LEU A 152 -24.41 3.08 10.90
C LEU A 152 -24.86 2.83 12.34
N THR A 153 -25.49 3.81 12.99
CA THR A 153 -26.04 3.65 14.34
C THR A 153 -26.99 2.45 14.40
N GLY A 154 -26.74 1.58 15.37
CA GLY A 154 -27.49 0.34 15.58
C GLY A 154 -27.12 -0.80 14.63
N ARG A 155 -26.21 -0.59 13.67
CA ARG A 155 -25.69 -1.65 12.81
C ARG A 155 -24.62 -2.47 13.54
N ARG A 156 -24.52 -3.75 13.18
CA ARG A 156 -23.49 -4.66 13.67
C ARG A 156 -22.56 -5.11 12.55
N ALA A 157 -21.26 -4.97 12.78
CA ALA A 157 -20.23 -5.29 11.83
C ALA A 157 -19.26 -6.37 12.35
N LEU A 158 -18.87 -7.29 11.48
CA LEU A 158 -17.73 -8.19 11.66
C LEU A 158 -16.66 -7.83 10.63
N LEU A 159 -15.47 -7.47 11.11
CA LEU A 159 -14.32 -7.12 10.29
C LEU A 159 -13.15 -8.06 10.61
N THR A 160 -12.74 -8.86 9.62
CA THR A 160 -11.57 -9.73 9.81
C THR A 160 -10.26 -8.96 9.66
N GLY A 161 -9.31 -9.19 10.56
CA GLY A 161 -7.98 -8.53 10.49
C GLY A 161 -8.03 -7.03 10.78
N GLY A 162 -8.80 -6.60 11.78
CA GLY A 162 -9.01 -5.18 12.09
C GLY A 162 -7.93 -4.50 12.95
N ARG A 163 -6.89 -5.23 13.39
CA ARG A 163 -5.88 -4.70 14.34
C ARG A 163 -4.99 -3.60 13.76
N ALA A 164 -4.59 -3.71 12.50
CA ALA A 164 -3.53 -2.86 11.91
C ALA A 164 -3.76 -2.62 10.41
N LYS A 165 -2.97 -1.71 9.84
CA LYS A 165 -3.00 -1.32 8.41
C LYS A 165 -4.43 -0.94 7.97
N ILE A 166 -4.85 -1.27 6.74
CA ILE A 166 -6.19 -0.95 6.20
C ILE A 166 -7.31 -1.40 7.16
N GLY A 167 -7.19 -2.59 7.76
CA GLY A 167 -8.19 -3.12 8.67
C GLY A 167 -8.47 -2.19 9.85
N MET A 168 -7.45 -1.56 10.42
CA MET A 168 -7.63 -0.59 11.50
C MET A 168 -8.41 0.65 11.03
N TYR A 169 -8.11 1.17 9.85
CA TYR A 169 -8.83 2.32 9.30
C TYR A 169 -10.28 1.99 8.91
N ILE A 170 -10.56 0.76 8.45
CA ILE A 170 -11.95 0.31 8.24
C ILE A 170 -12.68 0.21 9.58
N ALA A 171 -12.05 -0.35 10.61
CA ALA A 171 -12.63 -0.43 11.96
C ALA A 171 -12.98 0.96 12.50
N LEU A 172 -12.05 1.91 12.39
CA LEU A 172 -12.26 3.29 12.83
C LEU A 172 -13.43 3.96 12.10
N ARG A 173 -13.59 3.72 10.79
CA ARG A 173 -14.76 4.23 10.03
C ARG A 173 -16.06 3.64 10.57
N LEU A 174 -16.15 2.32 10.68
CA LEU A 174 -17.35 1.64 11.19
C LEU A 174 -17.73 2.15 12.60
N LEU A 175 -16.75 2.31 13.48
CA LEU A 175 -16.95 2.75 14.87
C LEU A 175 -17.38 4.22 14.96
N ARG A 176 -16.73 5.10 14.19
CA ARG A 176 -17.05 6.54 14.12
C ARG A 176 -18.39 6.82 13.47
N ASP A 177 -18.80 5.96 12.54
CA ASP A 177 -20.11 5.98 11.90
C ASP A 177 -21.21 5.34 12.77
N GLY A 178 -20.87 4.82 13.97
CA GLY A 178 -21.84 4.39 14.99
C GLY A 178 -22.10 2.88 15.07
N ALA A 179 -21.44 2.06 14.25
CA ALA A 179 -21.64 0.61 14.27
C ALA A 179 -21.05 -0.06 15.52
N HIS A 180 -21.72 -1.10 16.01
CA HIS A 180 -21.13 -2.09 16.90
C HIS A 180 -20.22 -3.01 16.11
N THR A 181 -18.92 -2.93 16.36
CA THR A 181 -17.90 -3.53 15.49
C THR A 181 -17.14 -4.62 16.24
N THR A 182 -17.24 -5.85 15.74
CA THR A 182 -16.35 -6.96 16.12
C THR A 182 -15.18 -7.01 15.15
N ILE A 183 -13.97 -6.84 15.65
CA ILE A 183 -12.75 -7.05 14.86
C ILE A 183 -12.09 -8.38 15.24
N THR A 184 -11.44 -9.01 14.27
CA THR A 184 -10.64 -10.21 14.54
C THR A 184 -9.15 -9.98 14.35
N THR A 185 -8.34 -10.71 15.12
CA THR A 185 -6.88 -10.65 15.06
C THR A 185 -6.24 -11.84 15.75
N ARG A 186 -4.99 -12.15 15.43
CA ARG A 186 -4.15 -13.10 16.21
C ARG A 186 -3.55 -12.49 17.48
N PHE A 187 -3.56 -11.15 17.56
CA PHE A 187 -2.95 -10.36 18.64
C PHE A 187 -4.00 -9.42 19.25
N PRO A 188 -4.92 -9.94 20.07
CA PRO A 188 -6.02 -9.16 20.64
C PRO A 188 -5.57 -8.08 21.62
N ASN A 189 -4.54 -8.31 22.44
CA ASN A 189 -4.10 -7.33 23.43
C ASN A 189 -3.38 -6.14 22.77
N ASP A 190 -2.60 -6.35 21.70
CA ASP A 190 -2.08 -5.25 20.87
C ASP A 190 -3.22 -4.46 20.21
N ALA A 191 -4.29 -5.12 19.74
CA ALA A 191 -5.46 -4.40 19.22
C ALA A 191 -6.09 -3.51 20.30
N VAL A 192 -6.30 -4.02 21.52
CA VAL A 192 -6.82 -3.21 22.64
C VAL A 192 -5.96 -1.97 22.86
N ARG A 193 -4.62 -2.12 22.91
CA ARG A 193 -3.70 -0.99 23.09
C ARG A 193 -3.83 0.05 21.97
N ARG A 194 -3.90 -0.39 20.72
CA ARG A 194 -4.06 0.51 19.56
C ARG A 194 -5.36 1.30 19.64
N PHE A 195 -6.49 0.62 19.82
CA PHE A 195 -7.79 1.27 19.81
C PHE A 195 -8.02 2.14 21.06
N ALA A 196 -7.60 1.70 22.25
CA ALA A 196 -7.70 2.50 23.47
C ALA A 196 -6.79 3.75 23.44
N GLY A 197 -5.68 3.70 22.70
CA GLY A 197 -4.77 4.83 22.51
C GLY A 197 -5.24 5.88 21.49
N MET A 198 -6.37 5.66 20.81
CA MET A 198 -6.91 6.66 19.87
C MET A 198 -7.46 7.87 20.64
N PRO A 199 -7.25 9.13 20.16
CA PRO A 199 -7.70 10.33 20.88
C PRO A 199 -9.22 10.36 21.15
N ASP A 200 -10.00 9.84 20.21
CA ASP A 200 -11.46 9.79 20.22
C ASP A 200 -12.02 8.45 20.74
N ALA A 201 -11.18 7.56 21.27
CA ALA A 201 -11.59 6.23 21.72
C ALA A 201 -12.79 6.25 22.67
N HIS A 202 -12.83 7.22 23.59
CA HIS A 202 -13.89 7.36 24.58
C HIS A 202 -15.31 7.45 23.97
N GLU A 203 -15.44 7.88 22.71
CA GLU A 203 -16.74 8.03 22.01
C GLU A 203 -17.31 6.69 21.48
N TRP A 204 -16.46 5.69 21.22
CA TRP A 204 -16.85 4.48 20.50
C TRP A 204 -16.26 3.18 21.04
N LEU A 205 -15.30 3.22 21.97
CA LEU A 205 -14.61 2.02 22.47
C LEU A 205 -15.57 0.99 23.10
N HIS A 206 -16.67 1.45 23.69
CA HIS A 206 -17.75 0.61 24.23
C HIS A 206 -18.52 -0.18 23.16
N ARG A 207 -18.40 0.20 21.88
CA ARG A 207 -18.99 -0.51 20.73
C ARG A 207 -18.00 -1.45 20.03
N LEU A 208 -16.74 -1.46 20.45
CA LEU A 208 -15.72 -2.34 19.92
C LEU A 208 -15.69 -3.67 20.69
N ARG A 209 -15.68 -4.78 19.96
CA ARG A 209 -15.34 -6.11 20.45
C ARG A 209 -14.12 -6.65 19.70
N VAL A 210 -13.17 -7.22 20.42
CA VAL A 210 -11.95 -7.81 19.85
C VAL A 210 -11.99 -9.33 20.04
N VAL A 211 -11.88 -10.06 18.94
CA VAL A 211 -11.82 -11.53 18.97
C VAL A 211 -10.45 -12.01 18.51
N GLY A 212 -9.74 -12.67 19.43
CA GLY A 212 -8.57 -13.49 19.14
C GLY A 212 -8.97 -14.68 18.28
N VAL A 213 -8.42 -14.79 17.07
CA VAL A 213 -8.68 -15.92 16.15
C VAL A 213 -7.51 -16.11 15.18
N ASP A 214 -7.20 -17.37 14.85
CA ASP A 214 -6.37 -17.71 13.69
C ASP A 214 -7.25 -18.18 12.53
N LEU A 215 -7.38 -17.34 11.49
CA LEU A 215 -8.19 -17.66 10.31
C LEU A 215 -7.62 -18.80 9.45
N ARG A 216 -6.41 -19.28 9.77
CA ARG A 216 -5.84 -20.50 9.18
C ARG A 216 -6.43 -21.77 9.79
N ASP A 217 -7.16 -21.66 10.90
CA ASP A 217 -7.84 -22.77 11.55
C ASP A 217 -9.36 -22.70 11.24
N PRO A 218 -9.88 -23.54 10.33
CA PRO A 218 -11.29 -23.54 9.97
C PRO A 218 -12.24 -23.77 11.15
N ALA A 219 -11.81 -24.51 12.19
CA ALA A 219 -12.65 -24.75 13.36
C ALA A 219 -12.88 -23.44 14.13
N GLN A 220 -11.83 -22.66 14.35
CA GLN A 220 -11.96 -21.34 14.97
C GLN A 220 -12.79 -20.36 14.13
N VAL A 221 -12.74 -20.45 12.79
CA VAL A 221 -13.58 -19.63 11.91
C VAL A 221 -15.06 -20.00 12.06
N VAL A 222 -15.36 -21.29 12.21
CA VAL A 222 -16.73 -21.77 12.50
C VAL A 222 -17.19 -21.25 13.86
N ASP A 223 -16.36 -21.40 14.90
CA ASP A 223 -16.70 -20.92 16.25
C ASP A 223 -16.92 -19.41 16.28
N LEU A 224 -16.13 -18.64 15.53
CA LEU A 224 -16.31 -17.20 15.36
C LEU A 224 -17.66 -16.89 14.73
N ALA A 225 -18.02 -17.57 13.64
CA ALA A 225 -19.29 -17.34 12.97
C ALA A 225 -20.48 -17.66 13.89
N ASP A 226 -20.41 -18.78 14.60
CA ASP A 226 -21.46 -19.23 15.51
C ASP A 226 -21.58 -18.26 16.71
N ALA A 227 -20.47 -17.77 17.27
CA ALA A 227 -20.47 -16.77 18.35
C ALA A 227 -21.05 -15.41 17.90
N VAL A 228 -20.70 -14.94 16.70
CA VAL A 228 -21.24 -13.70 16.12
C VAL A 228 -22.74 -13.82 15.88
N ALA A 229 -23.20 -14.94 15.34
CA ALA A 229 -24.62 -15.21 15.12
C ALA A 229 -25.39 -15.32 16.44
N ALA A 230 -24.82 -15.98 17.46
CA ALA A 230 -25.44 -16.12 18.78
C ALA A 230 -25.61 -14.78 19.50
N ALA A 231 -24.72 -13.82 19.26
CA ALA A 231 -24.88 -12.47 19.79
C ALA A 231 -26.03 -11.70 19.12
N GLY A 232 -26.59 -12.19 18.01
CA GLY A 232 -27.75 -11.64 17.28
C GLY A 232 -27.46 -11.30 15.81
N PRO A 233 -28.38 -10.63 15.09
CA PRO A 233 -28.27 -10.37 13.66
C PRO A 233 -27.04 -9.55 13.28
N LEU A 234 -26.47 -9.84 12.10
CA LEU A 234 -25.28 -9.17 11.56
C LEU A 234 -25.64 -8.32 10.34
N ASP A 235 -25.21 -7.06 10.28
CA ASP A 235 -25.51 -6.19 9.14
C ASP A 235 -24.36 -6.12 8.12
N ILE A 236 -23.12 -6.19 8.61
CA ILE A 236 -21.92 -5.93 7.81
C ILE A 236 -20.90 -7.02 8.07
N LEU A 237 -20.41 -7.66 7.00
CA LEU A 237 -19.27 -8.55 7.01
C LEU A 237 -18.20 -8.00 6.07
N VAL A 238 -17.04 -7.64 6.62
CA VAL A 238 -15.87 -7.25 5.83
C VAL A 238 -14.80 -8.33 5.98
N ASN A 239 -14.63 -9.11 4.92
CA ASN A 239 -13.56 -10.10 4.79
C ASN A 239 -12.28 -9.38 4.32
N ASN A 240 -11.58 -8.74 5.28
CA ASN A 240 -10.38 -7.94 5.02
C ASN A 240 -9.07 -8.70 5.27
N ALA A 241 -9.04 -9.60 6.26
CA ALA A 241 -7.83 -10.36 6.58
C ALA A 241 -7.32 -11.11 5.35
N ALA A 242 -6.03 -10.92 5.05
CA ALA A 242 -5.36 -11.60 3.96
C ALA A 242 -3.88 -11.83 4.28
N GLN A 243 -3.34 -12.91 3.74
CA GLN A 243 -1.91 -13.21 3.66
C GLN A 243 -1.52 -13.29 2.19
N THR A 244 -0.58 -12.45 1.77
CA THR A 244 -0.04 -12.42 0.40
C THR A 244 1.34 -13.08 0.31
N VAL A 245 2.11 -12.97 1.40
CA VAL A 245 3.44 -13.53 1.60
C VAL A 245 3.54 -14.00 3.05
N ARG A 246 4.18 -15.15 3.28
CA ARG A 246 4.53 -15.65 4.60
C ARG A 246 5.72 -14.89 5.16
N ARG A 247 5.57 -14.40 6.38
CA ARG A 247 6.62 -13.68 7.12
C ARG A 247 7.63 -14.67 7.70
N SER A 248 8.86 -14.19 7.92
CA SER A 248 9.93 -15.02 8.42
C SER A 248 9.73 -15.48 9.86
N PRO A 249 10.34 -16.60 10.26
CA PRO A 249 10.43 -16.96 11.68
C PRO A 249 11.03 -15.80 12.47
N GLY A 250 10.42 -15.43 13.60
CA GLY A 250 10.84 -14.27 14.39
C GLY A 250 10.08 -12.98 14.09
N ALA A 251 9.46 -12.84 12.91
CA ALA A 251 8.80 -11.59 12.51
C ALA A 251 7.67 -11.15 13.48
N TYR A 252 7.02 -12.12 14.13
CA TYR A 252 5.94 -11.91 15.10
C TYR A 252 6.39 -11.93 16.57
N ALA A 253 7.69 -12.15 16.85
CA ALA A 253 8.16 -12.42 18.22
C ALA A 253 7.80 -11.29 19.20
N LEU A 254 8.00 -10.03 18.80
CA LEU A 254 7.67 -8.86 19.61
C LEU A 254 6.18 -8.79 19.96
N LEU A 255 5.31 -9.06 18.99
CA LEU A 255 3.86 -9.10 19.22
C LEU A 255 3.48 -10.26 20.14
N ALA A 256 4.06 -11.44 19.91
CA ALA A 256 3.77 -12.61 20.73
C ALA A 256 4.20 -12.41 22.20
N GLU A 257 5.34 -11.76 22.44
CA GLU A 257 5.80 -11.36 23.77
C GLU A 257 4.85 -10.31 24.39
N ALA A 258 4.50 -9.27 23.62
CA ALA A 258 3.62 -8.19 24.06
C ALA A 258 2.18 -8.65 24.38
N GLU A 259 1.70 -9.74 23.78
CA GLU A 259 0.38 -10.31 24.09
C GLU A 259 0.30 -10.83 25.53
N SER A 260 1.41 -11.24 26.14
CA SER A 260 1.43 -11.70 27.53
C SER A 260 1.52 -10.55 28.54
N ALA A 261 1.79 -9.33 28.08
CA ALA A 261 1.96 -8.18 28.96
C ALA A 261 0.60 -7.62 29.45
N PRO A 262 0.53 -7.07 30.68
CA PRO A 262 -0.68 -6.45 31.21
C PRO A 262 -1.20 -5.33 30.31
N LEU A 263 -2.53 -5.27 30.13
CA LEU A 263 -3.18 -4.18 29.40
C LEU A 263 -3.18 -2.88 30.22
N PRO A 264 -3.10 -1.70 29.57
CA PRO A 264 -3.22 -0.40 30.25
C PRO A 264 -4.47 -0.27 31.11
N ALA A 265 -4.39 0.52 32.19
CA ALA A 265 -5.55 0.85 33.02
C ALA A 265 -6.54 1.75 32.26
N GLY A 266 -7.84 1.60 32.53
CA GLY A 266 -8.90 2.40 31.91
C GLY A 266 -9.99 1.57 31.22
N PRO A 267 -10.94 2.23 30.52
CA PRO A 267 -11.96 1.57 29.72
C PRO A 267 -11.34 0.67 28.65
N ARG A 268 -11.91 -0.51 28.45
CA ARG A 268 -11.44 -1.49 27.45
C ARG A 268 -12.62 -2.04 26.66
N PRO A 269 -12.41 -2.41 25.39
CA PRO A 269 -13.41 -3.14 24.63
C PRO A 269 -13.59 -4.56 25.22
N GLU A 270 -14.68 -5.21 24.86
CA GLU A 270 -14.85 -6.64 25.16
C GLU A 270 -13.80 -7.45 24.39
N VAL A 271 -13.11 -8.38 25.06
CA VAL A 271 -12.12 -9.26 24.45
C VAL A 271 -12.52 -10.72 24.65
N THR A 272 -12.50 -11.51 23.59
CA THR A 272 -12.68 -12.97 23.64
C THR A 272 -11.59 -13.64 22.80
N SER A 273 -11.11 -14.82 23.18
CA SER A 273 -10.15 -15.60 22.38
C SER A 273 -10.71 -16.98 22.08
N LEU A 274 -10.70 -17.37 20.80
CA LEU A 274 -11.14 -18.68 20.34
C LEU A 274 -9.94 -19.61 20.24
N GLY A 275 -9.63 -20.31 21.33
CA GLY A 275 -8.51 -21.27 21.40
C GLY A 275 -7.13 -20.62 21.50
N ARG A 276 -6.09 -21.36 21.08
CA ARG A 276 -4.68 -20.94 21.17
C ARG A 276 -4.29 -20.08 19.97
N THR A 277 -4.81 -18.86 19.95
CA THR A 277 -4.70 -17.89 18.85
C THR A 277 -3.26 -17.39 18.63
N SER A 278 -2.42 -17.51 19.66
CA SER A 278 -1.05 -17.01 19.73
C SER A 278 -0.02 -18.10 20.04
N ASP A 279 -0.37 -19.40 19.92
CA ASP A 279 0.58 -20.48 20.23
C ASP A 279 1.80 -20.34 19.33
N ALA A 280 2.85 -19.78 19.92
CA ALA A 280 4.11 -19.53 19.29
C ALA A 280 4.64 -20.86 18.79
N HIS A 281 4.73 -21.05 17.48
CA HIS A 281 5.55 -22.13 16.96
C HIS A 281 6.97 -21.87 17.53
N PRO A 282 7.64 -22.82 18.21
CA PRO A 282 8.91 -22.54 18.90
C PRO A 282 10.00 -21.88 18.03
N LYS A 283 9.92 -22.02 16.71
CA LYS A 283 10.82 -21.37 15.74
C LYS A 283 10.51 -19.88 15.50
N ALA A 284 9.35 -19.37 15.90
CA ALA A 284 8.91 -17.99 15.70
C ALA A 284 9.39 -17.01 16.79
N LEU A 285 9.99 -17.51 17.88
CA LEU A 285 10.46 -16.71 19.03
C LEU A 285 11.98 -16.49 19.05
N ALA A 286 12.74 -17.07 18.11
CA ALA A 286 14.18 -16.91 18.08
C ALA A 286 14.57 -15.56 17.45
N GLY A 287 15.17 -14.64 18.23
CA GLY A 287 16.00 -13.56 17.70
C GLY A 287 15.46 -12.13 17.70
N ALA A 288 14.57 -11.73 18.62
CA ALA A 288 14.18 -10.33 18.77
C ALA A 288 14.93 -9.61 19.92
N PHE A 289 15.14 -8.31 19.77
CA PHE A 289 15.54 -7.41 20.86
C PHE A 289 14.32 -7.12 21.74
N HIS A 290 14.48 -7.02 23.06
CA HIS A 290 13.33 -6.83 23.96
C HIS A 290 12.82 -5.38 23.93
N LEU A 291 11.50 -5.22 23.88
CA LEU A 291 10.79 -3.94 24.05
C LEU A 291 9.59 -4.13 24.99
N ASP A 292 9.29 -3.09 25.76
CA ASP A 292 8.03 -3.00 26.50
C ASP A 292 6.82 -3.05 25.53
N ALA A 293 5.71 -3.67 25.95
CA ALA A 293 4.55 -3.94 25.07
C ALA A 293 3.81 -2.67 24.63
N ASP A 294 3.67 -1.69 25.53
CA ASP A 294 3.06 -0.40 25.20
C ASP A 294 4.00 0.40 24.31
N ALA A 295 5.31 0.36 24.58
CA ALA A 295 6.33 0.96 23.74
C ALA A 295 6.39 0.33 22.33
N ALA A 296 6.27 -0.99 22.20
CA ALA A 296 6.23 -1.70 20.92
C ALA A 296 4.99 -1.33 20.10
N THR A 297 3.82 -1.26 20.76
CA THR A 297 2.58 -0.83 20.11
C THR A 297 2.68 0.64 19.65
N ALA A 298 3.15 1.52 20.52
CA ALA A 298 3.35 2.94 20.21
C ALA A 298 4.34 3.11 19.06
N LEU A 299 5.45 2.38 19.08
CA LEU A 299 6.44 2.42 18.00
C LEU A 299 5.83 1.97 16.67
N ALA A 300 5.07 0.86 16.64
CA ALA A 300 4.41 0.40 15.42
C ALA A 300 3.38 1.39 14.87
N LEU A 301 2.81 2.25 15.70
CA LEU A 301 1.94 3.32 15.26
C LEU A 301 2.74 4.55 14.77
N THR A 302 3.98 4.73 15.24
CA THR A 302 4.78 5.94 15.03
C THR A 302 5.42 5.99 13.64
N ALA A 303 5.51 7.20 13.09
CA ALA A 303 6.22 7.47 11.85
C ALA A 303 7.71 7.11 11.93
N GLY A 304 8.31 6.62 10.84
CA GLY A 304 9.72 6.29 10.81
C GLY A 304 10.08 4.98 11.49
N SER A 305 9.10 4.19 11.96
CA SER A 305 9.35 2.96 12.74
C SER A 305 10.06 1.86 11.94
N ALA A 306 9.93 1.90 10.60
CA ALA A 306 10.63 1.04 9.66
C ALA A 306 11.61 1.79 8.74
N SER A 307 12.20 2.91 9.21
CA SER A 307 13.17 3.67 8.40
C SER A 307 14.41 2.81 8.05
N PRO A 308 15.09 3.07 6.92
CA PRO A 308 16.31 2.36 6.54
C PRO A 308 17.38 2.33 7.65
N GLU A 309 17.51 3.41 8.42
CA GLU A 309 18.45 3.52 9.54
C GLU A 309 18.08 2.56 10.68
N ARG A 310 16.79 2.46 11.03
CA ARG A 310 16.31 1.52 12.07
C ARG A 310 16.40 0.07 11.62
N VAL A 311 16.15 -0.19 10.34
CA VAL A 311 16.34 -1.52 9.74
C VAL A 311 17.81 -1.94 9.87
N ALA A 312 18.73 -1.05 9.49
CA ALA A 312 20.17 -1.30 9.64
C ALA A 312 20.60 -1.49 11.11
N ALA A 313 19.94 -0.79 12.05
CA ALA A 313 20.19 -0.93 13.48
C ALA A 313 19.48 -2.15 14.12
N GLY A 314 18.67 -2.90 13.38
CA GLY A 314 17.91 -4.05 13.89
C GLY A 314 16.80 -3.68 14.87
N THR A 315 16.35 -2.42 14.90
CA THR A 315 15.32 -1.91 15.82
C THR A 315 14.01 -1.54 15.12
N ALA A 316 13.91 -1.83 13.82
CA ALA A 316 12.75 -1.51 13.02
C ALA A 316 11.55 -2.41 13.33
N ILE A 317 10.36 -1.79 13.32
CA ILE A 317 9.07 -2.46 13.41
C ILE A 317 8.17 -1.83 12.34
N ASP A 318 7.46 -2.65 11.55
CA ASP A 318 6.50 -2.14 10.57
C ASP A 318 5.19 -1.68 11.24
N ALA A 319 4.29 -1.09 10.46
CA ALA A 319 3.00 -0.62 10.99
C ALA A 319 2.10 -1.73 11.55
N GLY A 320 2.38 -2.98 11.16
CA GLY A 320 1.77 -4.18 11.72
C GLY A 320 2.38 -4.61 13.04
N GLY A 321 3.44 -3.98 13.55
CA GLY A 321 4.16 -4.46 14.73
C GLY A 321 5.16 -5.59 14.42
N LEU A 322 5.50 -5.81 13.15
CA LEU A 322 6.36 -6.91 12.72
C LEU A 322 7.80 -6.46 12.53
N VAL A 323 8.74 -7.34 12.84
CA VAL A 323 10.14 -7.16 12.45
C VAL A 323 10.23 -7.29 10.92
N PRO A 324 10.80 -6.32 10.18
CA PRO A 324 10.86 -6.37 8.72
C PRO A 324 11.66 -7.57 8.19
N ASP A 325 11.11 -8.26 7.19
CA ASP A 325 11.83 -9.31 6.47
C ASP A 325 12.94 -8.69 5.60
N LEU A 326 14.18 -9.18 5.72
CA LEU A 326 15.35 -8.66 4.99
C LEU A 326 15.81 -9.56 3.84
N HIS A 327 14.99 -10.54 3.45
CA HIS A 327 15.38 -11.56 2.48
C HIS A 327 15.49 -11.04 1.04
N ASP A 328 16.42 -11.62 0.29
CA ASP A 328 16.66 -11.35 -1.13
C ASP A 328 15.52 -11.86 -2.04
N SER A 329 14.72 -12.79 -1.52
CA SER A 329 13.57 -13.37 -2.21
C SER A 329 12.45 -13.67 -1.22
N ASN A 330 11.21 -13.64 -1.71
CA ASN A 330 10.01 -14.07 -1.00
C ASN A 330 8.97 -14.59 -2.02
N SER A 331 7.86 -15.11 -1.53
CA SER A 331 6.84 -15.73 -2.37
C SER A 331 6.11 -14.78 -3.32
N TRP A 332 6.28 -13.46 -3.14
CA TRP A 332 5.80 -12.45 -4.08
C TRP A 332 6.38 -12.60 -5.48
N VAL A 333 7.65 -13.00 -5.58
CA VAL A 333 8.37 -13.15 -6.86
C VAL A 333 8.53 -14.61 -7.29
N GLN A 334 8.26 -15.56 -6.40
CA GLN A 334 8.38 -17.00 -6.66
C GLN A 334 7.34 -17.51 -7.65
N ARG A 335 7.77 -18.48 -8.46
CA ARG A 335 6.96 -19.26 -9.41
C ARG A 335 6.41 -20.52 -8.75
N VAL A 336 5.58 -21.26 -9.48
CA VAL A 336 4.85 -22.46 -8.99
C VAL A 336 5.71 -23.46 -8.20
N HIS A 337 6.92 -23.78 -8.65
CA HIS A 337 7.79 -24.79 -8.01
C HIS A 337 8.60 -24.23 -6.83
N GLU A 338 8.55 -22.92 -6.61
CA GLU A 338 9.34 -22.22 -5.59
C GLU A 338 8.50 -21.86 -4.36
N VAL A 339 7.16 -21.89 -4.46
CA VAL A 339 6.24 -21.60 -3.35
C VAL A 339 6.16 -22.78 -2.39
N ASP A 340 6.39 -22.52 -1.11
CA ASP A 340 6.31 -23.53 -0.05
C ASP A 340 4.86 -24.06 0.10
N PRO A 341 4.64 -25.39 0.20
CA PRO A 341 3.31 -25.96 0.33
C PRO A 341 2.54 -25.50 1.58
N VAL A 342 3.23 -25.22 2.70
CA VAL A 342 2.57 -24.71 3.91
C VAL A 342 2.10 -23.29 3.67
N GLU A 343 2.94 -22.43 3.08
CA GLU A 343 2.54 -21.08 2.70
C GLU A 343 1.35 -21.07 1.74
N LEU A 344 1.36 -21.94 0.72
CA LEU A 344 0.21 -22.12 -0.18
C LEU A 344 -1.08 -22.39 0.61
N LEU A 345 -1.05 -23.33 1.55
CA LEU A 345 -2.21 -23.66 2.37
C LEU A 345 -2.64 -22.50 3.27
N GLU A 346 -1.70 -21.84 3.95
CA GLU A 346 -1.99 -20.68 4.80
C GLU A 346 -2.69 -19.56 4.02
N VAL A 347 -2.20 -19.25 2.82
CA VAL A 347 -2.80 -18.23 1.94
C VAL A 347 -4.20 -18.64 1.50
N GLN A 348 -4.42 -19.90 1.13
CA GLN A 348 -5.75 -20.37 0.74
C GLN A 348 -6.74 -20.33 1.92
N LEU A 349 -6.30 -20.79 3.09
CA LEU A 349 -7.12 -20.84 4.30
C LEU A 349 -7.56 -19.44 4.73
N CYS A 350 -6.62 -18.49 4.80
CA CYS A 350 -6.89 -17.12 5.22
C CYS A 350 -7.70 -16.34 4.17
N ASN A 351 -7.34 -16.43 2.89
CA ASN A 351 -7.84 -15.48 1.89
C ASN A 351 -9.16 -15.89 1.22
N GLN A 352 -9.51 -17.18 1.19
CA GLN A 352 -10.74 -17.62 0.54
C GLN A 352 -11.54 -18.63 1.38
N THR A 353 -10.90 -19.57 2.07
CA THR A 353 -11.63 -20.57 2.87
C THR A 353 -12.32 -19.91 4.07
N ALA A 354 -11.63 -19.06 4.82
CA ALA A 354 -12.23 -18.35 5.95
C ALA A 354 -13.39 -17.43 5.51
N PRO A 355 -13.24 -16.56 4.47
CA PRO A 355 -14.37 -15.83 3.90
C PRO A 355 -15.56 -16.70 3.50
N PHE A 356 -15.31 -17.85 2.84
CA PHE A 356 -16.37 -18.78 2.46
C PHE A 356 -17.14 -19.30 3.67
N ILE A 357 -16.43 -19.76 4.71
CA ILE A 357 -17.05 -20.27 5.94
C ILE A 357 -17.89 -19.17 6.61
N LEU A 358 -17.34 -17.97 6.75
CA LEU A 358 -18.02 -16.83 7.37
C LEU A 358 -19.30 -16.48 6.59
N ILE A 359 -19.21 -16.31 5.27
CA ILE A 359 -20.37 -15.99 4.42
C ILE A 359 -21.45 -17.07 4.54
N SER A 360 -21.06 -18.35 4.41
CA SER A 360 -22.00 -19.47 4.48
C SER A 360 -22.72 -19.55 5.83
N ARG A 361 -21.97 -19.46 6.93
CA ARG A 361 -22.51 -19.60 8.29
C ARG A 361 -23.32 -18.38 8.72
N LEU A 362 -22.88 -17.17 8.36
CA LEU A 362 -23.51 -15.92 8.80
C LEU A 362 -24.69 -15.49 7.92
N ARG A 363 -24.89 -16.07 6.73
CA ARG A 363 -26.00 -15.70 5.82
C ARG A 363 -27.35 -15.63 6.54
N ARG A 364 -27.70 -16.63 7.35
CA ARG A 364 -28.98 -16.65 8.10
C ARG A 364 -29.07 -15.55 9.15
N SER A 365 -27.97 -15.24 9.84
CA SER A 365 -27.91 -14.13 10.80
C SER A 365 -28.03 -12.77 10.08
N MET A 366 -27.47 -12.65 8.88
CA MET A 366 -27.59 -11.43 8.07
C MET A 366 -28.99 -11.27 7.47
N ALA A 367 -29.62 -12.37 7.04
CA ALA A 367 -30.97 -12.35 6.51
C ALA A 367 -32.01 -11.91 7.55
N SER A 368 -31.78 -12.22 8.84
CA SER A 368 -32.67 -11.82 9.94
C SER A 368 -32.47 -10.39 10.42
N ALA A 369 -31.43 -9.69 9.97
CA ALA A 369 -31.20 -8.29 10.33
C ALA A 369 -32.28 -7.39 9.71
N ALA A 370 -32.81 -6.47 10.51
CA ALA A 370 -33.92 -5.58 10.15
C ALA A 370 -33.54 -4.51 9.11
N ALA A 371 -32.24 -4.31 8.88
CA ALA A 371 -31.77 -3.35 7.92
C ALA A 371 -32.25 -3.62 6.49
N ARG A 372 -32.57 -2.53 5.77
CA ARG A 372 -32.93 -2.58 4.34
C ARG A 372 -31.90 -3.35 3.52
N ARG A 373 -30.62 -3.02 3.70
CA ARG A 373 -29.48 -3.69 3.06
C ARG A 373 -28.45 -4.10 4.11
N LYS A 374 -27.84 -5.25 3.82
CA LYS A 374 -26.70 -5.82 4.54
C LYS A 374 -25.54 -5.93 3.58
N TYR A 375 -24.31 -5.97 4.08
CA TYR A 375 -23.13 -5.85 3.24
C TYR A 375 -22.16 -6.99 3.48
N VAL A 376 -21.75 -7.66 2.40
CA VAL A 376 -20.56 -8.52 2.40
C VAL A 376 -19.54 -7.85 1.50
N VAL A 377 -18.43 -7.40 2.08
CA VAL A 377 -17.31 -6.82 1.33
C VAL A 377 -16.12 -7.77 1.39
N ASN A 378 -15.81 -8.38 0.26
CA ASN A 378 -14.65 -9.25 0.10
C ASN A 378 -13.46 -8.40 -0.38
N VAL A 379 -12.47 -8.18 0.47
CA VAL A 379 -11.28 -7.42 0.10
C VAL A 379 -10.40 -8.29 -0.80
N SER A 380 -10.42 -7.95 -2.07
CA SER A 380 -9.69 -8.64 -3.14
C SER A 380 -8.59 -7.73 -3.69
N ALA A 381 -8.05 -8.07 -4.85
CA ALA A 381 -7.04 -7.29 -5.52
C ALA A 381 -6.97 -7.64 -7.02
N MET A 382 -6.17 -6.88 -7.77
CA MET A 382 -5.84 -7.16 -9.18
C MET A 382 -5.25 -8.55 -9.42
N GLU A 383 -4.65 -9.17 -8.40
CA GLU A 383 -4.15 -10.55 -8.40
C GLU A 383 -5.29 -11.56 -8.62
N GLY A 384 -6.52 -11.22 -8.24
CA GLY A 384 -7.70 -12.05 -8.49
C GLY A 384 -8.30 -11.88 -9.88
N GLN A 385 -7.80 -10.91 -10.68
CA GLN A 385 -8.35 -10.65 -12.01
C GLN A 385 -7.92 -11.73 -13.02
N PHE A 386 -8.88 -12.31 -13.75
CA PHE A 386 -8.61 -13.25 -14.84
C PHE A 386 -8.26 -12.52 -16.14
N SER A 387 -9.04 -11.50 -16.50
CA SER A 387 -9.00 -10.88 -17.84
C SER A 387 -7.93 -9.79 -17.99
N ARG A 388 -6.82 -9.89 -17.25
CA ARG A 388 -5.77 -8.86 -17.21
C ARG A 388 -4.81 -9.03 -18.39
N ALA A 389 -4.55 -7.93 -19.13
CA ALA A 389 -3.67 -7.95 -20.31
C ALA A 389 -2.24 -8.45 -20.04
N TYR A 390 -1.71 -8.23 -18.83
CA TYR A 390 -0.44 -8.78 -18.39
C TYR A 390 -0.55 -9.29 -16.95
N LYS A 391 -0.14 -10.55 -16.76
CA LYS A 391 -0.02 -11.21 -15.45
C LYS A 391 1.26 -12.04 -15.46
N GLY A 392 2.18 -11.71 -14.55
CA GLY A 392 3.45 -12.44 -14.42
C GLY A 392 3.26 -13.81 -13.73
N PRO A 393 4.28 -14.67 -13.76
CA PRO A 393 4.23 -16.00 -13.14
C PRO A 393 4.47 -15.99 -11.62
N GLY A 394 4.74 -14.83 -11.02
CA GLY A 394 4.99 -14.67 -9.58
C GLY A 394 3.73 -14.86 -8.73
N HIS A 395 3.91 -15.20 -7.44
CA HIS A 395 2.86 -15.32 -6.43
C HIS A 395 1.60 -16.09 -6.88
N PRO A 396 1.73 -17.27 -7.53
CA PRO A 396 0.59 -17.98 -8.09
C PRO A 396 -0.46 -18.37 -7.02
N HIS A 397 -0.01 -18.70 -5.82
CA HIS A 397 -0.87 -19.05 -4.68
C HIS A 397 -1.79 -17.89 -4.25
N THR A 398 -1.28 -16.65 -4.20
CA THR A 398 -2.06 -15.43 -3.94
C THR A 398 -3.02 -15.11 -5.09
N ASN A 399 -2.54 -15.24 -6.34
CA ASN A 399 -3.39 -15.09 -7.53
C ASN A 399 -4.59 -16.05 -7.48
N MET A 400 -4.35 -17.34 -7.19
CA MET A 400 -5.39 -18.36 -7.06
C MET A 400 -6.39 -18.01 -5.96
N ALA A 401 -5.91 -17.62 -4.77
CA ALA A 401 -6.79 -17.32 -3.64
C ALA A 401 -7.70 -16.11 -3.91
N LYS A 402 -7.14 -15.02 -4.45
CA LYS A 402 -7.92 -13.81 -4.80
C LYS A 402 -8.90 -14.08 -5.96
N ALA A 403 -8.51 -14.92 -6.92
CA ALA A 403 -9.38 -15.36 -8.00
C ALA A 403 -10.56 -16.20 -7.49
N ALA A 404 -10.32 -17.11 -6.54
CA ALA A 404 -11.36 -17.91 -5.89
C ALA A 404 -12.35 -17.01 -5.11
N LEU A 405 -11.84 -16.03 -4.36
CA LEU A 405 -12.67 -15.06 -3.64
C LEU A 405 -13.52 -14.20 -4.60
N ASN A 406 -12.94 -13.75 -5.71
CA ASN A 406 -13.67 -13.04 -6.76
C ASN A 406 -14.77 -13.92 -7.38
N MET A 407 -14.46 -15.19 -7.66
CA MET A 407 -15.43 -16.13 -8.20
C MET A 407 -16.59 -16.36 -7.23
N LEU A 408 -16.30 -16.53 -5.93
CA LEU A 408 -17.33 -16.64 -4.89
C LEU A 408 -18.28 -15.44 -4.91
N THR A 409 -17.73 -14.21 -4.94
CA THR A 409 -18.55 -12.99 -5.08
C THR A 409 -19.40 -13.04 -6.35
N ARG A 410 -18.78 -13.33 -7.50
CA ARG A 410 -19.44 -13.33 -8.81
C ARG A 410 -20.62 -14.29 -8.88
N THR A 411 -20.48 -15.50 -8.34
CA THR A 411 -21.50 -16.55 -8.49
C THR A 411 -22.57 -16.50 -7.41
N SER A 412 -22.22 -16.09 -6.19
CA SER A 412 -23.18 -16.10 -5.07
C SER A 412 -23.88 -14.76 -4.85
N ALA A 413 -23.47 -13.64 -5.46
CA ALA A 413 -24.09 -12.35 -5.14
C ALA A 413 -25.58 -12.27 -5.48
N ALA A 414 -26.03 -12.94 -6.55
CA ALA A 414 -27.44 -12.94 -6.93
C ALA A 414 -28.33 -13.65 -5.92
N GLU A 415 -27.88 -14.78 -5.35
CA GLU A 415 -28.62 -15.46 -4.28
C GLU A 415 -28.55 -14.68 -2.96
N MET A 416 -27.45 -13.99 -2.67
CA MET A 416 -27.33 -13.19 -1.45
C MET A 416 -28.26 -11.97 -1.49
N LEU A 417 -28.49 -11.42 -2.69
CA LEU A 417 -29.41 -10.30 -2.90
C LEU A 417 -30.86 -10.64 -2.53
N SER A 418 -31.31 -11.89 -2.68
CA SER A 418 -32.68 -12.28 -2.29
C SER A 418 -32.93 -12.13 -0.79
N ASP A 419 -31.87 -12.18 0.02
CA ASP A 419 -31.91 -11.92 1.46
C ASP A 419 -31.60 -10.44 1.79
N GLY A 420 -31.50 -9.58 0.77
CA GLY A 420 -31.13 -8.18 0.89
C GLY A 420 -29.64 -7.94 1.21
N ILE A 421 -28.77 -8.91 0.92
CA ILE A 421 -27.33 -8.84 1.18
C ILE A 421 -26.59 -8.45 -0.11
N LEU A 422 -25.95 -7.27 -0.08
CA LEU A 422 -25.11 -6.74 -1.15
C LEU A 422 -23.70 -7.28 -1.01
N MET A 423 -23.34 -8.27 -1.84
CA MET A 423 -22.02 -8.88 -1.82
C MET A 423 -21.13 -8.32 -2.95
N THR A 424 -19.99 -7.74 -2.59
CA THR A 424 -19.02 -7.12 -3.51
C THR A 424 -17.61 -7.65 -3.29
N ALA A 425 -16.77 -7.56 -4.33
CA ALA A 425 -15.33 -7.75 -4.23
C ALA A 425 -14.65 -6.41 -4.49
N VAL A 426 -13.64 -6.03 -3.70
CA VAL A 426 -13.05 -4.68 -3.77
C VAL A 426 -11.53 -4.75 -3.84
N ASP A 427 -10.94 -4.08 -4.84
CA ASP A 427 -9.51 -3.79 -4.91
C ASP A 427 -9.17 -2.56 -4.07
N THR A 428 -8.19 -2.68 -3.18
CA THR A 428 -7.71 -1.59 -2.31
C THR A 428 -6.85 -0.58 -3.04
N GLY A 429 -6.47 -0.86 -4.29
CA GLY A 429 -5.41 -0.16 -4.98
C GLY A 429 -4.02 -0.47 -4.42
N TRP A 430 -3.01 0.11 -5.06
CA TRP A 430 -1.62 -0.11 -4.72
C TRP A 430 -1.19 0.83 -3.59
N ILE A 431 -1.20 0.27 -2.38
CA ILE A 431 -0.89 0.98 -1.14
C ILE A 431 0.41 0.50 -0.47
N THR A 432 0.80 -0.76 -0.72
CA THR A 432 1.95 -1.42 -0.09
C THR A 432 2.88 -2.00 -1.16
N ASP A 433 4.17 -2.18 -0.82
CA ASP A 433 5.10 -2.96 -1.63
C ASP A 433 5.35 -4.33 -0.98
N GLU A 434 5.17 -5.44 -1.69
CA GLU A 434 5.44 -6.80 -1.19
C GLU A 434 6.70 -7.43 -1.80
N ARG A 435 7.44 -6.69 -2.64
CA ARG A 435 8.70 -7.16 -3.23
C ARG A 435 9.75 -7.52 -2.16
N PRO A 436 10.76 -8.34 -2.50
CA PRO A 436 11.87 -8.64 -1.60
C PRO A 436 12.62 -7.37 -1.15
N HIS A 437 13.26 -7.43 0.01
CA HIS A 437 13.85 -6.27 0.68
C HIS A 437 14.86 -5.50 -0.19
N PRO A 438 15.84 -6.13 -0.86
CA PRO A 438 16.80 -5.38 -1.69
C PRO A 438 16.14 -4.62 -2.84
N THR A 439 15.07 -5.19 -3.40
CA THR A 439 14.31 -4.54 -4.47
C THR A 439 13.53 -3.34 -3.95
N LYS A 440 12.91 -3.47 -2.77
CA LYS A 440 12.21 -2.36 -2.10
C LYS A 440 13.15 -1.20 -1.81
N VAL A 441 14.30 -1.47 -1.19
CA VAL A 441 15.29 -0.44 -0.83
C VAL A 441 15.81 0.28 -2.07
N ARG A 442 16.16 -0.46 -3.13
CA ARG A 442 16.61 0.14 -4.39
C ARG A 442 15.56 1.07 -4.99
N LEU A 443 14.30 0.65 -5.02
CA LEU A 443 13.21 1.44 -5.59
C LEU A 443 12.89 2.67 -4.74
N ALA A 444 12.91 2.55 -3.41
CA ALA A 444 12.77 3.69 -2.51
C ALA A 444 13.91 4.70 -2.73
N ALA A 445 15.16 4.25 -2.91
CA ALA A 445 16.28 5.11 -3.26
C ALA A 445 16.15 5.76 -4.66
N GLU A 446 15.39 5.15 -5.57
CA GLU A 446 15.00 5.72 -6.86
C GLU A 446 13.78 6.67 -6.76
N GLY A 447 13.25 6.92 -5.55
CA GLY A 447 12.11 7.82 -5.29
C GLY A 447 10.74 7.18 -5.52
N PHE A 448 10.64 5.84 -5.49
CA PHE A 448 9.36 5.15 -5.62
C PHE A 448 8.55 5.20 -4.32
N HIS A 449 7.28 5.61 -4.44
CA HIS A 449 6.26 5.48 -3.40
C HIS A 449 5.00 4.84 -4.00
N ALA A 450 4.26 4.09 -3.18
CA ALA A 450 2.97 3.55 -3.58
C ALA A 450 2.00 4.70 -4.00
N PRO A 451 1.19 4.56 -5.06
CA PRO A 451 0.31 5.65 -5.53
C PRO A 451 -0.73 6.16 -4.51
N LEU A 452 -1.10 5.31 -3.55
CA LEU A 452 -2.20 5.51 -2.60
C LEU A 452 -1.71 5.18 -1.18
N ASP A 453 -2.44 5.64 -0.16
CA ASP A 453 -2.15 5.37 1.26
C ASP A 453 -3.14 4.37 1.92
N LEU A 454 -2.97 4.09 3.22
CA LEU A 454 -3.87 3.20 3.96
C LEU A 454 -5.31 3.73 4.05
N VAL A 455 -5.49 5.06 4.10
CA VAL A 455 -6.81 5.71 4.19
C VAL A 455 -7.55 5.55 2.87
N ASP A 456 -6.84 5.70 1.75
CA ASP A 456 -7.33 5.43 0.39
C ASP A 456 -7.76 3.97 0.22
N GLY A 457 -6.96 3.03 0.74
CA GLY A 457 -7.29 1.60 0.74
C GLY A 457 -8.55 1.30 1.54
N ALA A 458 -8.65 1.85 2.76
CA ALA A 458 -9.83 1.69 3.60
C ALA A 458 -11.08 2.34 2.99
N ALA A 459 -10.95 3.54 2.39
CA ALA A 459 -12.05 4.23 1.72
C ALA A 459 -12.65 3.40 0.58
N ARG A 460 -11.81 2.69 -0.19
CA ARG A 460 -12.29 1.79 -1.26
C ARG A 460 -13.11 0.63 -0.71
N VAL A 461 -12.62 -0.03 0.34
CA VAL A 461 -13.33 -1.13 1.00
C VAL A 461 -14.64 -0.65 1.63
N TYR A 462 -14.67 0.58 2.13
CA TYR A 462 -15.84 1.15 2.78
C TYR A 462 -16.89 1.71 1.80
N ASP A 463 -16.49 2.14 0.60
CA ASP A 463 -17.36 2.77 -0.42
C ASP A 463 -18.65 1.99 -0.74
N PRO A 464 -18.67 0.65 -0.87
CA PRO A 464 -19.90 -0.09 -1.15
C PRO A 464 -20.96 0.05 -0.04
N ILE A 465 -20.52 0.22 1.21
CA ILE A 465 -21.41 0.42 2.35
C ILE A 465 -22.01 1.83 2.27
N VAL A 466 -21.17 2.84 2.09
CA VAL A 466 -21.61 4.24 1.96
C VAL A 466 -22.61 4.42 0.82
N ARG A 467 -22.30 3.86 -0.36
CA ARG A 467 -23.18 3.94 -1.53
C ARG A 467 -24.47 3.16 -1.35
N GLY A 468 -24.41 2.00 -0.70
CA GLY A 468 -25.59 1.22 -0.36
C GLY A 468 -26.54 1.95 0.60
N GLU A 469 -26.00 2.61 1.63
CA GLU A 469 -26.81 3.42 2.54
C GLU A 469 -27.39 4.66 1.83
N ALA A 470 -26.68 5.20 0.82
CA ALA A 470 -27.20 6.23 -0.07
C ALA A 470 -28.20 5.74 -1.13
N GLY A 471 -28.54 4.45 -1.16
CA GLY A 471 -29.56 3.86 -2.03
C GLY A 471 -29.05 3.17 -3.30
N GLU A 472 -27.73 3.05 -3.50
CA GLU A 472 -27.15 2.35 -4.64
C GLU A 472 -26.82 0.89 -4.31
N ASP A 473 -27.57 -0.05 -4.88
CA ASP A 473 -27.40 -1.47 -4.60
C ASP A 473 -26.26 -2.09 -5.45
N LEU A 474 -25.02 -1.95 -4.98
CA LEU A 474 -23.85 -2.60 -5.57
C LEU A 474 -23.75 -4.06 -5.14
N HIS A 475 -23.87 -5.01 -6.06
CA HIS A 475 -23.69 -6.43 -5.79
C HIS A 475 -23.15 -7.17 -7.02
N GLY A 476 -22.44 -8.28 -6.81
CA GLY A 476 -21.96 -9.12 -7.90
C GLY A 476 -21.00 -8.39 -8.84
N VAL A 477 -20.20 -7.49 -8.28
CA VAL A 477 -19.20 -6.70 -9.00
C VAL A 477 -17.83 -6.79 -8.32
N PHE A 478 -16.78 -6.72 -9.13
CA PHE A 478 -15.44 -6.41 -8.67
C PHE A 478 -15.20 -4.91 -8.85
N LEU A 479 -15.03 -4.20 -7.74
CA LEU A 479 -14.81 -2.75 -7.73
C LEU A 479 -13.33 -2.47 -7.72
N LYS A 480 -12.91 -1.65 -8.68
CA LYS A 480 -11.56 -1.09 -8.77
C LYS A 480 -11.69 0.41 -9.02
N ASP A 481 -10.98 1.20 -8.22
CA ASP A 481 -11.05 2.67 -8.30
C ASP A 481 -12.51 3.20 -8.23
N TYR A 482 -13.31 2.65 -7.31
CA TYR A 482 -14.73 2.99 -7.09
C TYR A 482 -15.70 2.65 -8.23
N ALA A 483 -15.26 1.92 -9.26
CA ALA A 483 -16.08 1.52 -10.40
C ALA A 483 -16.05 0.01 -10.64
N PRO A 484 -17.12 -0.60 -11.20
CA PRO A 484 -17.09 -1.98 -11.66
C PRO A 484 -15.98 -2.20 -12.68
N SER A 485 -15.24 -3.28 -12.51
CA SER A 485 -14.08 -3.67 -13.31
C SER A 485 -14.23 -5.13 -13.77
N PRO A 486 -13.59 -5.54 -14.88
CA PRO A 486 -13.60 -6.93 -15.31
C PRO A 486 -13.08 -7.88 -14.23
N TRP A 487 -13.69 -9.07 -14.15
CA TRP A 487 -13.30 -10.17 -13.26
C TRP A 487 -11.95 -10.79 -13.59
#